data_AF-A0A2E3AZZ3-F1
#
_entry.id   AF-A0A2E3AZZ3-F1
#
_cell.length_a   1.000
_cell.length_b   1.000
_cell.length_c   1.000
_cell.angle_alpha   90.00
_cell.angle_beta   90.00
_cell.angle_gamma   90.00
#
_symmetry.space_group_name_H-M   'P 1'
#
loop_
_entity.id
_entity.type
_entity.pdbx_description
1 polymer ?
#
loop_
_entity_poly.entity_id
_entity_poly.type
_entity_poly.pdbx_seq_one_letter_code
_entity_poly.pdbx_strand_id
1 'polypeptide(L)'
;MKKIAIDAEGAQHLITAKVQGAINSVEARLIAKEIVSSNLVKTAVYGRDPNWGRIMMAIGNSDSNIKEDKIKIFINDIQIVEEGKSIPFNPTSVIAALTKSEVEILVDLGIGNGDGCAWGSDLTEEYVVFNSAYRT
;
A
#
# COMPACT_ATOMS: atom_id res chain seq x y z
N MET A 1 -16.58 1.61 6.84
CA MET A 1 -15.20 2.12 6.60
C MET A 1 -14.82 2.05 5.12
N LYS A 2 -14.85 0.90 4.42
CA LYS A 2 -14.54 0.82 2.96
C LYS A 2 -15.28 1.86 2.10
N LYS A 3 -16.57 2.13 2.37
CA LYS A 3 -17.36 3.13 1.62
C LYS A 3 -16.87 4.58 1.77
N ILE A 4 -16.22 4.94 2.88
CA ILE A 4 -15.71 6.31 3.10
C ILE A 4 -14.41 6.53 2.31
N ALA A 5 -13.58 5.50 2.13
CA ALA A 5 -12.33 5.61 1.37
C ALA A 5 -12.55 5.81 -0.14
N ILE A 6 -13.69 5.34 -0.67
CA ILE A 6 -14.05 5.51 -2.10
C ILE A 6 -14.72 6.86 -2.35
N ASP A 7 -15.37 7.47 -1.35
CA ASP A 7 -16.00 8.80 -1.45
C ASP A 7 -14.98 9.95 -1.31
N ALA A 8 -13.70 9.65 -1.52
CA ALA A 8 -12.62 10.60 -1.44
C ALA A 8 -12.59 11.47 -2.71
N GLU A 9 -12.60 12.78 -2.51
CA GLU A 9 -12.61 13.85 -3.51
C GLU A 9 -11.58 13.62 -4.64
N GLY A 10 -12.00 13.01 -5.74
CA GLY A 10 -11.14 12.72 -6.91
C GLY A 10 -10.33 11.42 -6.84
N ALA A 11 -10.64 10.49 -5.93
CA ALA A 11 -9.99 9.17 -5.88
C ALA A 11 -10.45 8.24 -7.01
N GLN A 12 -9.50 7.50 -7.60
CA GLN A 12 -9.79 6.52 -8.66
C GLN A 12 -9.63 5.06 -8.20
N HIS A 13 -8.82 4.83 -7.17
CA HIS A 13 -8.52 3.48 -6.68
C HIS A 13 -8.69 3.40 -5.16
N LEU A 14 -9.37 2.36 -4.68
CA LEU A 14 -9.32 1.93 -3.28
C LEU A 14 -8.01 1.19 -3.04
N ILE A 15 -7.21 1.62 -2.08
CA ILE A 15 -6.01 0.92 -1.64
C ILE A 15 -6.36 0.11 -0.39
N THR A 16 -6.17 -1.20 -0.45
CA THR A 16 -6.26 -2.10 0.71
C THR A 16 -4.85 -2.56 1.07
N ALA A 17 -4.33 -2.12 2.22
CA ALA A 17 -3.07 -2.65 2.74
C ALA A 17 -3.36 -3.73 3.78
N LYS A 18 -2.87 -4.95 3.52
CA LYS A 18 -2.88 -6.06 4.47
C LYS A 18 -1.46 -6.34 4.92
N VAL A 19 -1.27 -6.47 6.22
CA VAL A 19 0.02 -6.81 6.82
C VAL A 19 -0.18 -8.06 7.65
N GLN A 20 0.67 -9.06 7.43
CA GLN A 20 0.69 -10.31 8.19
C GLN A 20 2.11 -10.61 8.67
N GLY A 21 2.23 -11.59 9.55
CA GLY A 21 3.53 -12.03 10.03
C GLY A 21 4.21 -11.04 10.97
N ALA A 22 3.50 -10.05 11.52
CA ALA A 22 4.03 -9.11 12.51
C ALA A 22 4.16 -9.75 13.89
N ILE A 23 4.86 -9.10 14.84
CA ILE A 23 4.94 -9.61 16.22
C ILE A 23 3.54 -9.69 16.85
N ASN A 24 2.69 -8.71 16.57
CA ASN A 24 1.31 -8.68 17.04
C ASN A 24 0.43 -7.84 16.09
N SER A 25 -0.89 -7.95 16.22
CA SER A 25 -1.84 -7.25 15.34
C SER A 25 -1.83 -5.72 15.52
N VAL A 26 -1.26 -5.18 16.60
CA VAL A 26 -1.13 -3.72 16.77
C VAL A 26 -0.08 -3.18 15.81
N GLU A 27 1.11 -3.78 15.78
CA GLU A 27 2.17 -3.41 14.83
C GLU A 27 1.72 -3.60 13.38
N ALA A 28 1.07 -4.71 13.06
CA ALA A 28 0.54 -4.96 11.72
C ALA A 28 -0.41 -3.85 11.26
N ARG A 29 -1.29 -3.37 12.14
CA ARG A 29 -2.21 -2.26 11.83
C ARG A 29 -1.49 -0.92 11.68
N LEU A 30 -0.43 -0.67 12.45
CA LEU A 30 0.37 0.55 12.31
C LEU A 30 1.05 0.59 10.94
N ILE A 31 1.69 -0.52 10.54
CA ILE A 31 2.31 -0.65 9.22
C ILE A 31 1.27 -0.50 8.10
N ALA A 32 0.13 -1.19 8.21
CA ALA A 32 -0.92 -1.09 7.20
C ALA A 32 -1.41 0.36 7.04
N LYS A 33 -1.58 1.07 8.16
CA LYS A 33 -1.99 2.49 8.17
C LYS A 33 -0.93 3.38 7.54
N GLU A 34 0.35 3.14 7.82
CA GLU A 34 1.47 3.90 7.24
C GLU A 34 1.54 3.73 5.72
N ILE A 35 1.35 2.50 5.21
CA ILE A 35 1.30 2.22 3.77
C ILE A 35 0.19 3.03 3.08
N VAL A 36 -1.04 2.99 3.58
CA VAL A 36 -2.17 3.71 2.95
C VAL A 36 -2.14 5.22 3.16
N SER A 37 -1.35 5.72 4.12
CA SER A 37 -1.17 7.15 4.40
C SER A 37 -0.01 7.77 3.62
N SER A 38 0.90 6.96 3.07
CA SER A 38 2.06 7.42 2.33
C SER A 38 1.67 8.06 0.99
N ASN A 39 1.92 9.36 0.85
CA ASN A 39 1.71 10.09 -0.41
C ASN A 39 2.46 9.46 -1.60
N LEU A 40 3.64 8.88 -1.35
CA LEU A 40 4.42 8.20 -2.39
C LEU A 40 3.73 6.91 -2.84
N VAL A 41 3.20 6.12 -1.91
CA VAL A 41 2.42 4.91 -2.26
C VAL A 41 1.15 5.33 -2.99
N LYS A 42 0.40 6.30 -2.47
CA LYS A 42 -0.84 6.81 -3.07
C LYS A 42 -0.63 7.29 -4.52
N THR A 43 0.43 8.03 -4.79
CA THR A 43 0.77 8.49 -6.15
C THR A 43 1.33 7.37 -7.03
N ALA A 44 2.03 6.37 -6.48
CA ALA A 44 2.48 5.21 -7.25
C ALA A 44 1.29 4.37 -7.73
N VAL A 45 0.29 4.16 -6.88
CA VAL A 45 -0.96 3.50 -7.27
C VAL A 45 -1.69 4.29 -8.35
N TYR A 46 -1.85 5.61 -8.16
CA TYR A 46 -2.46 6.47 -9.18
C TYR A 46 -1.75 6.38 -10.54
N GLY A 47 -0.40 6.47 -10.52
CA GLY A 47 0.44 6.38 -11.71
C GLY A 47 0.61 4.96 -12.26
N ARG A 48 0.02 3.94 -11.63
CA ARG A 48 0.16 2.52 -11.98
C ARG A 48 1.62 2.07 -12.04
N ASP A 49 2.44 2.64 -11.15
CA ASP A 49 3.86 2.34 -11.01
C ASP A 49 4.03 1.28 -9.90
N PRO A 50 4.53 0.06 -10.21
CA PRO A 50 4.76 -1.00 -9.22
C PRO A 50 6.00 -0.73 -8.36
N ASN A 51 6.01 0.43 -7.71
CA ASN A 51 7.15 0.97 -6.98
C ASN A 51 7.21 0.39 -5.55
N TRP A 52 7.72 -0.84 -5.44
CA TRP A 52 7.88 -1.51 -4.15
C TRP A 52 8.83 -0.76 -3.20
N GLY A 53 9.76 0.04 -3.72
CA GLY A 53 10.65 0.87 -2.89
C GLY A 53 9.88 1.89 -2.03
N ARG A 54 8.80 2.47 -2.57
CA ARG A 54 7.92 3.38 -1.81
C ARG A 54 7.11 2.64 -0.74
N ILE A 55 6.76 1.37 -0.98
CA ILE A 55 6.08 0.51 0.00
C ILE A 55 7.06 0.15 1.12
N MET A 56 8.30 -0.26 0.80
CA MET A 56 9.35 -0.52 1.78
C MET A 56 9.66 0.71 2.64
N MET A 57 9.73 1.89 2.03
CA MET A 57 9.89 3.15 2.78
C MET A 57 8.75 3.35 3.79
N ALA A 58 7.49 3.14 3.38
CA ALA A 58 6.35 3.26 4.29
C ALA A 58 6.40 2.22 5.42
N ILE A 59 6.81 0.98 5.15
CA ILE A 59 7.01 -0.03 6.19
C ILE A 59 8.07 0.44 7.21
N GLY A 60 9.19 0.98 6.74
CA GLY A 60 10.28 1.48 7.60
C GLY A 60 9.89 2.67 8.48
N ASN A 61 8.92 3.48 8.05
CA ASN A 61 8.43 4.64 8.81
C ASN A 61 7.48 4.31 9.97
N SER A 62 7.05 3.05 10.10
CA SER A 62 6.00 2.63 11.03
C SER A 62 6.42 2.48 12.50
N ASP A 63 7.69 2.77 12.84
CA ASP A 63 8.31 2.53 14.15
C ASP A 63 8.06 1.11 14.71
N SER A 64 7.84 0.13 13.83
CA SER A 64 7.50 -1.26 14.17
C SER A 64 8.69 -2.19 14.00
N ASN A 65 8.64 -3.37 14.64
CA ASN A 65 9.68 -4.37 14.49
C ASN A 65 9.65 -4.94 13.07
N ILE A 66 10.78 -4.89 12.37
CA ILE A 66 10.91 -5.42 11.01
C ILE A 66 12.25 -6.16 10.85
N LYS A 67 12.26 -7.14 9.95
CA LYS A 67 13.47 -7.79 9.45
C LYS A 67 13.42 -7.74 7.94
N GLU A 68 14.16 -6.81 7.34
CA GLU A 68 14.08 -6.52 5.90
C GLU A 68 14.25 -7.78 5.05
N ASP A 69 15.19 -8.64 5.42
CA ASP A 69 15.51 -9.92 4.78
C ASP A 69 14.38 -10.98 4.86
N LYS A 70 13.29 -10.69 5.55
CA LYS A 70 12.11 -11.55 5.63
C LYS A 70 10.88 -10.99 4.91
N ILE A 71 10.94 -9.74 4.49
CA ILE A 71 9.76 -9.05 3.96
C ILE A 71 9.40 -9.61 2.58
N LYS A 72 8.11 -9.89 2.40
CA LYS A 72 7.50 -10.19 1.10
C LYS A 72 6.44 -9.14 0.79
N ILE A 73 6.35 -8.74 -0.47
CA ILE A 73 5.34 -7.77 -0.93
C ILE A 73 4.63 -8.33 -2.17
N PHE A 74 3.31 -8.22 -2.15
CA PHE A 74 2.43 -8.60 -3.25
C PHE A 74 1.53 -7.43 -3.64
N ILE A 75 1.27 -7.28 -4.93
CA ILE A 75 0.26 -6.38 -5.48
C ILE A 75 -0.79 -7.22 -6.21
N ASN A 76 -2.04 -7.21 -5.74
CA ASN A 76 -3.14 -8.00 -6.31
C ASN A 76 -2.73 -9.44 -6.63
N ASP A 77 -2.20 -10.14 -5.62
CA ASP A 77 -1.69 -11.52 -5.66
C ASP A 77 -0.37 -11.75 -6.41
N ILE A 78 0.20 -10.73 -7.06
CA ILE A 78 1.48 -10.85 -7.74
C ILE A 78 2.60 -10.49 -6.78
N GLN A 79 3.43 -11.47 -6.44
CA GLN A 79 4.63 -11.23 -5.64
C GLN A 79 5.66 -10.43 -6.43
N ILE A 80 6.16 -9.35 -5.81
CA ILE A 80 7.19 -8.49 -6.40
C ILE A 80 8.43 -8.34 -5.53
N VAL A 81 8.33 -8.69 -4.25
CA VAL A 81 9.46 -8.71 -3.30
C VAL A 81 9.48 -10.05 -2.56
N GLU A 82 10.67 -10.63 -2.43
CA GLU A 82 10.99 -11.80 -1.60
C GLU A 82 12.29 -11.49 -0.85
N GLU A 83 12.37 -11.86 0.43
CA GLU A 83 13.53 -11.60 1.29
C GLU A 83 14.04 -10.14 1.22
N GLY A 84 13.11 -9.18 1.18
CA GLY A 84 13.41 -7.74 1.11
C GLY A 84 14.00 -7.26 -0.22
N LYS A 85 14.04 -8.11 -1.25
CA LYS A 85 14.59 -7.78 -2.57
C LYS A 85 13.55 -7.93 -3.67
N SER A 86 13.65 -7.09 -4.70
CA SER A 86 12.86 -7.25 -5.92
C SER A 86 13.13 -8.63 -6.53
N ILE A 87 12.07 -9.33 -6.90
CA ILE A 87 12.16 -10.55 -7.72
C ILE A 87 11.76 -10.25 -9.16
N PRO A 88 12.13 -11.10 -10.13
CA PRO A 88 11.58 -11.01 -11.47
C PRO A 88 10.05 -11.20 -11.47
N PHE A 89 9.33 -10.25 -12.05
CA PHE A 89 7.88 -10.32 -12.27
C PHE A 89 7.55 -9.81 -13.68
N ASN A 90 6.35 -10.12 -14.19
CA ASN A 90 5.87 -9.59 -15.47
C ASN A 90 5.32 -8.17 -15.28
N PRO A 91 5.98 -7.11 -15.80
CA PRO A 91 5.54 -5.73 -15.55
C PRO A 91 4.14 -5.45 -16.08
N THR A 92 3.78 -6.02 -17.24
CA THR A 92 2.45 -5.85 -17.84
C THR A 92 1.36 -6.41 -16.94
N SER A 93 1.61 -7.54 -16.29
CA SER A 93 0.67 -8.14 -15.34
C SER A 93 0.48 -7.26 -14.10
N VAL A 94 1.55 -6.67 -13.55
CA VAL A 94 1.44 -5.81 -12.37
C VAL A 94 0.76 -4.47 -12.71
N ILE A 95 1.07 -3.89 -13.86
CA ILE A 95 0.38 -2.69 -14.36
C ILE A 95 -1.11 -2.99 -14.55
N ALA A 96 -1.47 -4.12 -15.17
CA ALA A 96 -2.87 -4.53 -15.29
C ALA A 96 -3.53 -4.72 -13.91
N ALA A 97 -2.81 -5.30 -12.95
CA ALA A 97 -3.29 -5.38 -11.56
C ALA A 97 -3.55 -3.99 -10.95
N LEU A 98 -2.68 -3.01 -11.19
CA LEU A 98 -2.84 -1.64 -10.68
C LEU A 98 -3.98 -0.86 -11.35
N THR A 99 -4.51 -1.31 -12.49
CA THR A 99 -5.68 -0.68 -13.14
C THR A 99 -7.03 -1.05 -12.51
N LYS A 100 -7.06 -1.99 -11.57
CA LYS A 100 -8.29 -2.40 -10.90
C LYS A 100 -8.77 -1.32 -9.93
N SER A 101 -10.08 -1.16 -9.80
CA SER A 101 -10.68 -0.20 -8.86
C SER A 101 -10.31 -0.45 -7.39
N GLU A 102 -9.93 -1.68 -7.02
CA GLU A 102 -9.31 -2.01 -5.74
C GLU A 102 -7.90 -2.56 -5.99
N VAL A 103 -6.92 -1.94 -5.34
CA VAL A 103 -5.51 -2.34 -5.34
C VAL A 103 -5.17 -2.86 -3.96
N GLU A 104 -4.93 -4.17 -3.87
CA GLU A 104 -4.46 -4.82 -2.67
C GLU A 104 -2.93 -4.85 -2.62
N ILE A 105 -2.37 -4.32 -1.53
CA ILE A 105 -0.97 -4.44 -1.16
C ILE A 105 -0.91 -5.37 0.03
N LEU A 106 -0.37 -6.57 -0.16
CA LEU A 106 -0.11 -7.52 0.92
C LEU A 106 1.37 -7.48 1.29
N VAL A 107 1.65 -7.34 2.58
CA VAL A 107 3.00 -7.38 3.16
C VAL A 107 3.06 -8.52 4.18
N ASP A 108 4.03 -9.41 4.02
CA ASP A 108 4.36 -10.42 5.02
C ASP A 108 5.69 -10.06 5.68
N LEU A 109 5.70 -9.91 7.00
CA LEU A 109 6.90 -9.57 7.76
C LEU A 109 7.68 -10.79 8.26
N GLY A 110 7.09 -11.99 8.30
CA GLY A 110 7.78 -13.22 8.68
C GLY A 110 8.41 -13.26 10.09
N ILE A 111 7.92 -12.45 11.04
CA ILE A 111 8.48 -12.30 12.40
C ILE A 111 7.50 -12.66 13.53
N GLY A 112 6.27 -13.04 13.23
CA GLY A 112 5.27 -13.45 14.21
C GLY A 112 3.94 -13.87 13.56
N ASN A 113 2.84 -13.74 14.29
CA ASN A 113 1.50 -14.16 13.88
C ASN A 113 0.48 -13.00 13.85
N GLY A 114 0.95 -11.76 13.99
CA GLY A 114 0.11 -10.56 13.98
C GLY A 114 -0.36 -10.19 12.58
N ASP A 115 -1.64 -9.85 12.47
CA ASP A 115 -2.32 -9.41 11.26
C ASP A 115 -2.96 -8.03 11.41
N GLY A 116 -3.05 -7.30 10.32
CA GLY A 116 -3.60 -5.95 10.29
C GLY A 116 -4.06 -5.56 8.89
N CYS A 117 -5.07 -4.69 8.83
CA CYS A 117 -5.62 -4.19 7.59
C CYS A 117 -5.94 -2.71 7.72
N ALA A 118 -5.67 -1.95 6.67
CA ALA A 118 -6.06 -0.55 6.53
C ALA A 118 -6.53 -0.27 5.11
N TRP A 119 -7.30 0.81 4.98
CA TRP A 119 -7.84 1.27 3.70
C TRP A 119 -7.51 2.73 3.49
N GLY A 120 -7.22 3.09 2.25
CA GLY A 120 -7.08 4.45 1.80
C GLY A 120 -7.47 4.57 0.33
N SER A 121 -7.24 5.73 -0.25
CA SER A 121 -7.38 5.98 -1.68
C SER A 121 -6.02 6.32 -2.28
N ASP A 122 -5.94 6.43 -3.60
CA ASP A 122 -4.83 7.07 -4.28
C ASP A 122 -4.78 8.60 -4.05
N LEU A 123 -3.76 9.28 -4.60
CA LEU A 123 -3.61 10.73 -4.57
C LEU A 123 -3.53 11.23 -6.01
N THR A 124 -4.56 11.96 -6.45
CA THR A 124 -4.73 12.42 -7.83
C THR A 124 -4.49 13.92 -7.94
N GLU A 125 -4.30 14.43 -9.16
CA GLU A 125 -4.27 15.89 -9.37
C GLU A 125 -5.64 16.52 -9.05
N GLU A 126 -6.74 15.81 -9.31
CA GLU A 126 -8.10 16.28 -9.02
C GLU A 126 -8.30 16.53 -7.52
N TYR A 127 -7.76 15.68 -6.65
CA TYR A 127 -7.77 15.91 -5.20
C TYR A 127 -7.11 17.25 -4.84
N VAL A 128 -5.96 17.56 -5.47
CA VAL A 128 -5.23 18.81 -5.23
C VAL A 128 -6.03 20.00 -5.74
N VAL A 129 -6.61 19.91 -6.94
CA VAL A 129 -7.44 20.98 -7.52
C VAL A 129 -8.66 21.25 -6.64
N PHE A 130 -9.37 20.21 -6.21
CA PHE A 130 -10.55 20.33 -5.37
C PHE A 130 -10.23 21.02 -4.03
N ASN A 131 -9.18 20.57 -3.34
CA ASN A 131 -8.81 21.09 -2.03
C ASN A 131 -8.03 22.43 -2.07
N SER A 132 -7.63 22.91 -3.24
CA SER A 132 -6.94 24.22 -3.39
C SER A 132 -7.83 25.31 -3.98
N ALA A 133 -8.77 24.95 -4.86
CA ALA A 133 -9.64 25.90 -5.55
C ALA A 133 -10.89 26.26 -4.75
N TYR A 134 -11.37 25.37 -3.89
CA TYR A 134 -12.56 25.57 -3.07
C TYR A 134 -12.17 25.78 -1.61
N ARG A 135 -12.85 26.71 -0.91
CA ARG A 135 -12.81 26.73 0.56
C ARG A 135 -13.79 25.66 1.05
N THR A 136 -13.25 24.53 1.50
CA THR A 136 -13.97 23.47 2.21
C THR A 136 -14.10 23.77 3.70
#